data_AF-A0AAW5US94-F1
#
_entry.id   AF-A0AAW5US94-F1
#
_cell.length_a   1.000
_cell.length_b   1.000
_cell.length_c   1.000
_cell.angle_alpha   90.00
_cell.angle_beta   90.00
_cell.angle_gamma   90.00
#
_symmetry.space_group_name_H-M   'P 1'
#
loop_
_entity.id
_entity.type
_entity.pdbx_description
1 polymer ?
#
loop_
_entity_poly.entity_id
_entity_poly.type
_entity_poly.pdbx_seq_one_letter_code
_entity_poly.pdbx_strand_id
1 'polypeptide(L)'
;MAESLESLVISDSVTSIGDYAFSGCRSLKSLVISNSVTHIAVGAFLSCTSLSSVVIPDGVTSIGEGAFIGCESLKSIDIPDGVVSIEKDAFRDCNFPNDFKQKLISRFGEEIFK
;
A
#
# COMPACT_ATOMS: atom_id res chain seq x y z
N MET A 1 -8.51 15.16 -19.02
CA MET A 1 -9.34 14.55 -17.96
C MET A 1 -8.78 13.16 -17.75
N ALA A 2 -8.02 12.93 -16.68
CA ALA A 2 -7.61 11.57 -16.35
C ALA A 2 -8.86 10.86 -15.83
N GLU A 3 -9.22 9.76 -16.48
CA GLU A 3 -10.35 8.92 -16.07
C GLU A 3 -10.19 8.52 -14.61
N SER A 4 -11.28 8.61 -13.84
CA SER A 4 -11.32 8.18 -12.45
C SER A 4 -11.10 6.68 -12.37
N LEU A 5 -9.85 6.25 -12.16
CA LEU A 5 -9.52 4.84 -11.98
C LEU A 5 -10.16 4.34 -10.68
N GLU A 6 -11.22 3.53 -10.78
CA GLU A 6 -11.93 2.99 -9.60
C GLU A 6 -11.41 1.62 -9.17
N SER A 7 -10.92 0.83 -10.12
CA SER A 7 -10.41 -0.52 -9.89
C SER A 7 -9.12 -0.73 -10.67
N LEU A 8 -8.15 -1.38 -10.04
CA LEU A 8 -6.86 -1.70 -10.63
C LEU A 8 -6.54 -3.18 -10.43
N VAL A 9 -6.13 -3.83 -11.52
CA VAL A 9 -5.63 -5.20 -11.51
C VAL A 9 -4.20 -5.18 -12.03
N ILE A 10 -3.26 -5.59 -11.20
CA ILE A 10 -1.85 -5.79 -11.56
C ILE A 10 -1.70 -7.26 -11.99
N SER A 11 -1.34 -7.48 -13.27
CA SER A 11 -1.26 -8.81 -13.88
C SER A 11 -0.02 -9.61 -13.43
N ASP A 12 -0.07 -10.93 -13.61
CA ASP A 12 0.99 -11.88 -13.23
C ASP A 12 2.34 -11.70 -13.96
N SER A 13 2.39 -10.83 -14.96
CA SER A 13 3.63 -10.46 -15.64
C SER A 13 4.39 -9.31 -14.95
N VAL A 14 3.77 -8.65 -13.98
CA VAL A 14 4.34 -7.49 -13.30
C VAL A 14 5.11 -7.96 -12.06
N THR A 15 6.40 -7.65 -12.00
CA THR A 15 7.27 -8.01 -10.87
C THR A 15 7.43 -6.90 -9.85
N SER A 16 7.15 -5.66 -10.24
CA SER A 16 7.38 -4.46 -9.42
C SER A 16 6.36 -3.38 -9.76
N ILE A 17 5.88 -2.67 -8.73
CA ILE A 17 5.07 -1.45 -8.90
C ILE A 17 6.01 -0.26 -8.69
N GLY A 18 6.20 0.53 -9.75
CA GLY A 18 7.20 1.61 -9.78
C GLY A 18 6.84 2.84 -8.92
N ASP A 19 7.82 3.72 -8.77
CA ASP A 19 7.69 4.93 -7.96
C ASP A 19 6.52 5.79 -8.46
N TYR A 20 5.65 6.18 -7.53
CA TYR A 20 4.46 7.01 -7.79
C TYR A 20 3.52 6.49 -8.88
N ALA A 21 3.59 5.21 -9.27
CA ALA A 21 2.89 4.64 -10.43
C ALA A 21 1.37 4.91 -10.45
N PHE A 22 0.74 4.89 -9.27
CA PHE A 22 -0.68 5.16 -9.07
C PHE A 22 -0.92 6.31 -8.09
N SER A 23 0.07 7.18 -7.92
CA SER A 23 -0.05 8.37 -7.07
C SER A 23 -1.21 9.26 -7.55
N GLY A 24 -2.02 9.72 -6.60
CA GLY A 24 -3.17 10.60 -6.86
C GLY A 24 -4.39 9.90 -7.46
N CYS A 25 -4.43 8.56 -7.53
CA CYS A 25 -5.63 7.81 -7.94
C CYS A 25 -6.73 7.86 -6.86
N ARG A 26 -7.26 9.05 -6.61
CA ARG A 26 -8.22 9.34 -5.52
C ARG A 26 -9.52 8.56 -5.60
N SER A 27 -9.89 8.07 -6.79
CA SER A 27 -11.10 7.27 -7.01
C SER A 27 -10.87 5.77 -6.83
N LEU A 28 -9.62 5.31 -6.66
CA LEU A 28 -9.27 3.89 -6.60
C LEU A 28 -9.83 3.29 -5.31
N LYS A 29 -10.77 2.36 -5.46
CA LYS A 29 -11.45 1.65 -4.36
C LYS A 29 -10.98 0.20 -4.23
N SER A 30 -10.68 -0.43 -5.36
CA SER A 30 -10.33 -1.85 -5.45
C SER A 30 -8.97 -2.03 -6.11
N LEU A 31 -8.10 -2.77 -5.43
CA LEU A 31 -6.75 -3.08 -5.89
C LEU A 31 -6.54 -4.59 -5.77
N VAL A 32 -6.20 -5.22 -6.89
CA VAL A 32 -5.78 -6.62 -6.93
C VAL A 32 -4.32 -6.65 -7.39
N ILE A 33 -3.44 -7.15 -6.53
CA ILE A 33 -2.00 -7.30 -6.82
C ILE A 33 -1.71 -8.78 -7.03
N SER A 34 -1.14 -9.17 -8.17
CA SER A 34 -0.73 -10.55 -8.42
C SER A 34 0.46 -10.97 -7.55
N ASN A 35 0.55 -12.28 -7.28
CA ASN A 35 1.64 -12.96 -6.57
C ASN A 35 3.02 -12.82 -7.24
N SER A 36 3.10 -12.39 -8.50
CA SER A 36 4.37 -12.12 -9.17
C SER A 36 5.07 -10.85 -8.65
N VAL A 37 4.32 -9.95 -8.00
CA VAL A 37 4.86 -8.69 -7.50
C VAL A 37 5.70 -8.96 -6.26
N THR A 38 6.94 -8.47 -6.31
CA THR A 38 7.93 -8.64 -5.22
C THR A 38 8.20 -7.34 -4.47
N HIS A 39 7.95 -6.19 -5.11
CA HIS A 39 8.29 -4.87 -4.58
C HIS A 39 7.19 -3.84 -4.90
N ILE A 40 6.79 -3.07 -3.89
CA ILE A 40 5.95 -1.87 -4.03
C ILE A 40 6.83 -0.65 -3.75
N ALA A 41 7.10 0.18 -4.76
CA ALA A 41 8.10 1.24 -4.66
C ALA A 41 7.57 2.53 -4.00
N VAL A 42 8.41 3.57 -3.98
CA VAL A 42 8.19 4.81 -3.23
C VAL A 42 6.92 5.51 -3.72
N GLY A 43 6.02 5.84 -2.79
CA GLY A 43 4.79 6.57 -3.10
C GLY A 43 3.87 5.91 -4.13
N ALA A 44 4.01 4.59 -4.39
CA ALA A 44 3.29 3.88 -5.45
C ALA A 44 1.77 4.15 -5.47
N PHE A 45 1.15 4.26 -4.31
CA PHE A 45 -0.28 4.54 -4.11
C PHE A 45 -0.52 5.82 -3.29
N LEU A 46 0.41 6.77 -3.32
CA LEU A 46 0.31 8.02 -2.58
C LEU A 46 -1.01 8.75 -2.89
N SER A 47 -1.71 9.23 -1.88
CA SER A 47 -2.99 9.96 -1.97
C SER A 47 -4.10 9.21 -2.71
N CYS A 48 -4.13 7.88 -2.66
CA CYS A 48 -5.29 7.07 -3.07
C CYS A 48 -6.38 7.12 -2.00
N THR A 49 -7.02 8.29 -1.85
CA THR A 49 -7.91 8.59 -0.71
C THR A 49 -9.15 7.71 -0.59
N SER A 50 -9.60 7.05 -1.67
CA SER A 50 -10.75 6.12 -1.64
C SER A 50 -10.36 4.66 -1.36
N LEU A 51 -9.08 4.32 -1.31
CA LEU A 51 -8.62 2.95 -1.12
C LEU A 51 -8.86 2.55 0.34
N SER A 52 -9.71 1.55 0.56
CA SER A 52 -10.21 1.21 1.90
C SER A 52 -9.60 -0.04 2.51
N SER A 53 -9.17 -0.97 1.65
CA SER A 53 -8.50 -2.21 2.02
C SER A 53 -7.49 -2.63 0.96
N VAL A 54 -6.42 -3.28 1.39
CA VAL A 54 -5.38 -3.82 0.50
C VAL A 54 -5.01 -5.22 0.97
N VAL A 55 -4.85 -6.15 0.03
CA VAL A 55 -4.25 -7.46 0.29
C VAL A 55 -2.87 -7.45 -0.36
N ILE A 56 -1.83 -7.57 0.46
CA ILE A 56 -0.45 -7.71 -0.04
C ILE A 56 -0.23 -9.19 -0.36
N PRO A 57 0.19 -9.54 -1.58
CA PRO A 57 0.40 -10.93 -1.94
C PRO A 57 1.70 -11.48 -1.33
N ASP A 58 1.77 -12.80 -1.17
CA ASP A 58 2.88 -13.51 -0.50
C ASP A 58 4.26 -13.28 -1.14
N GLY A 59 4.29 -12.91 -2.42
CA GLY A 59 5.52 -12.61 -3.15
C GLY A 59 6.19 -11.28 -2.76
N VAL A 60 5.45 -10.36 -2.13
CA VAL A 60 5.98 -9.04 -1.77
C VAL A 60 6.93 -9.16 -0.59
N THR A 61 8.16 -8.71 -0.78
CA THR A 61 9.19 -8.70 0.25
C THR A 61 9.40 -7.32 0.87
N SER A 62 9.06 -6.24 0.15
CA SER A 62 9.24 -4.88 0.63
C SER A 62 8.21 -3.87 0.12
N ILE A 63 7.93 -2.88 0.98
CA ILE A 63 7.04 -1.73 0.71
C ILE A 63 7.84 -0.45 0.94
N GLY A 64 7.96 0.36 -0.12
CA GLY A 64 8.82 1.55 -0.16
C GLY A 64 8.30 2.75 0.61
N GLU A 65 9.18 3.75 0.73
CA GLU A 65 8.92 4.97 1.51
C GLU A 65 7.62 5.61 1.02
N GLY A 66 6.72 5.86 1.97
CA GLY A 66 5.49 6.56 1.67
C GLY A 66 4.53 5.89 0.69
N ALA A 67 4.66 4.59 0.42
CA ALA A 67 3.90 3.86 -0.60
C ALA A 67 2.37 4.09 -0.53
N PHE A 68 1.80 4.26 0.67
CA PHE A 68 0.38 4.51 0.91
C PHE A 68 0.12 5.83 1.69
N ILE A 69 1.02 6.81 1.64
CA ILE A 69 0.81 8.13 2.29
C ILE A 69 -0.52 8.74 1.85
N GLY A 70 -1.33 9.21 2.79
CA GLY A 70 -2.58 9.91 2.47
C GLY A 70 -3.68 9.00 1.91
N CYS A 71 -3.56 7.68 2.07
CA CYS A 71 -4.68 6.75 1.86
C CYS A 71 -5.66 6.84 3.04
N GLU A 72 -6.37 7.96 3.16
CA GLU A 72 -7.20 8.31 4.32
C GLU A 72 -8.36 7.33 4.58
N SER A 73 -8.84 6.63 3.55
CA SER A 73 -9.88 5.59 3.71
C SER A 73 -9.32 4.24 4.11
N LEU A 74 -7.99 4.03 4.09
CA LEU A 74 -7.36 2.74 4.30
C LEU A 74 -7.44 2.36 5.78
N LYS A 75 -8.25 1.35 6.06
CA LYS A 75 -8.56 0.88 7.42
C LYS A 75 -8.05 -0.53 7.71
N SER A 76 -7.74 -1.28 6.66
CA SER A 76 -7.29 -2.68 6.76
C SER A 76 -6.27 -2.97 5.68
N ILE A 77 -5.21 -3.67 6.04
CA ILE A 77 -4.22 -4.20 5.11
C ILE A 77 -3.84 -5.59 5.58
N ASP A 78 -3.86 -6.56 4.69
CA ASP A 78 -3.32 -7.89 4.96
C ASP A 78 -1.85 -7.90 4.53
N ILE A 79 -0.94 -8.19 5.46
CA ILE A 79 0.51 -8.17 5.25
C ILE A 79 1.06 -9.56 5.60
N PRO A 80 1.45 -10.37 4.59
CA PRO A 80 1.94 -11.72 4.82
C PRO A 80 3.30 -11.73 5.54
N ASP A 81 3.68 -12.86 6.11
CA ASP A 81 4.94 -13.03 6.85
C ASP A 81 6.18 -12.81 5.96
N GLY A 82 6.03 -12.99 4.64
CA GLY A 82 7.09 -12.76 3.65
C GLY A 82 7.52 -11.29 3.49
N VAL A 83 6.72 -10.33 3.95
CA VAL A 83 7.11 -8.91 3.95
C VAL A 83 8.15 -8.68 5.04
N VAL A 84 9.39 -8.43 4.61
CA VAL A 84 10.56 -8.26 5.48
C VAL A 84 10.73 -6.80 5.88
N SER A 85 10.47 -5.86 4.98
CA SER A 85 10.64 -4.43 5.25
C SER A 85 9.45 -3.58 4.79
N ILE A 86 9.12 -2.60 5.62
CA ILE A 86 8.20 -1.50 5.28
C ILE A 86 8.95 -0.23 5.65
N GLU A 87 9.18 0.62 4.66
CA GLU A 87 9.97 1.82 4.84
C GLU A 87 9.19 2.93 5.55
N LYS A 88 9.91 3.99 5.90
CA LYS A 88 9.39 5.15 6.62
C LYS A 88 8.15 5.78 5.93
N ASP A 89 7.24 6.29 6.74
CA ASP A 89 6.02 7.02 6.35
C ASP A 89 5.09 6.21 5.42
N ALA A 90 5.34 4.92 5.17
CA ALA A 90 4.57 4.09 4.23
C ALA A 90 3.07 4.17 4.42
N PHE A 91 2.61 4.38 5.67
CA PHE A 91 1.23 4.48 6.07
C PHE A 91 0.88 5.81 6.76
N ARG A 92 1.67 6.88 6.54
CA ARG A 92 1.32 8.21 7.07
C ARG A 92 -0.07 8.62 6.59
N ASP A 93 -0.85 9.23 7.47
CA ASP A 93 -2.22 9.68 7.19
C ASP A 93 -3.21 8.55 6.81
N CYS A 94 -2.86 7.28 7.04
CA CYS A 94 -3.80 6.17 6.95
C CYS A 94 -4.66 6.04 8.22
N ASN A 95 -5.94 5.73 8.04
CA ASN A 95 -6.95 5.70 9.10
C ASN A 95 -7.15 4.30 9.71
N PHE A 96 -6.04 3.60 9.98
CA PHE A 96 -6.07 2.31 10.65
C PHE A 96 -6.62 2.43 12.09
N PRO A 97 -7.43 1.46 12.57
CA PRO A 97 -7.82 1.37 13.98
C PRO A 97 -6.61 1.28 14.92
N ASN A 98 -6.69 1.87 16.12
CA ASN A 98 -5.54 1.93 17.04
C ASN A 98 -4.95 0.55 17.38
N ASP A 99 -5.78 -0.44 17.71
CA ASP A 99 -5.31 -1.81 17.98
C ASP A 99 -4.57 -2.41 16.79
N PHE A 100 -5.02 -2.10 15.57
CA PHE A 100 -4.39 -2.57 14.35
C PHE A 100 -3.07 -1.82 14.07
N LYS A 101 -3.04 -0.50 14.29
CA LYS A 101 -1.79 0.29 14.23
C LYS A 101 -0.72 -0.29 15.16
N GLN A 102 -1.09 -0.63 16.40
CA GLN A 102 -0.14 -1.21 17.35
C GLN A 102 0.44 -2.56 16.90
N LYS A 103 -0.35 -3.39 16.21
CA LYS A 103 0.16 -4.64 15.62
C LYS A 103 1.22 -4.39 14.54
N LEU A 104 0.98 -3.41 13.67
CA LEU A 104 1.93 -3.01 12.64
C LEU A 104 3.20 -2.41 13.25
N ILE A 105 3.05 -1.52 14.23
CA ILE A 105 4.18 -0.91 14.97
C ILE A 105 5.04 -1.99 15.65
N SER A 106 4.41 -2.98 16.28
CA SER A 106 5.14 -4.07 16.95
C SER A 106 5.95 -4.95 16.00
N ARG A 107 5.61 -4.97 14.70
CA ARG A 107 6.31 -5.77 13.68
C ARG A 107 7.34 -4.95 12.89
N PHE A 108 7.03 -3.70 12.56
CA PHE A 108 7.81 -2.89 11.61
C PHE A 108 8.30 -1.55 12.15
N GLY A 109 8.02 -1.23 13.42
CA GLY A 109 8.40 0.04 14.03
C GLY A 109 7.37 1.17 13.82
N GLU A 110 7.54 2.26 14.55
CA GLU A 110 6.65 3.43 14.50
C GLU A 110 6.91 4.33 13.28
N GLU A 111 8.08 4.21 12.67
CA GLU A 111 8.52 4.98 11.50
C GLU A 111 7.62 4.83 10.30
N ILE A 112 6.90 3.70 10.16
CA ILE A 112 6.00 3.46 9.05
C ILE A 112 4.76 4.38 9.09
N PHE A 113 4.53 5.08 10.21
CA PHE A 113 3.42 6.03 10.42
C PHE A 113 3.87 7.49 10.67
N LYS A 114 5.18 7.77 10.64
CA LYS A 114 5.72 9.11 10.91
C LYS A 114 5.39 10.13 9.83
#